data_AF-B3MBV9-F1
#
_entry.id   AF-B3MBV9-F1
#
_cell.length_a   1.000
_cell.length_b   1.000
_cell.length_c   1.000
_cell.angle_alpha   90.00
_cell.angle_beta   90.00
_cell.angle_gamma   90.00
#
_symmetry.space_group_name_H-M   'P 1'
#
loop_
_entity.id
_entity.type
_entity.pdbx_description
1 polymer ?
#
loop_
_entity_poly.entity_id
_entity_poly.type
_entity_poly.pdbx_seq_one_letter_code
_entity_poly.pdbx_strand_id
1 'polypeptide(L)'
;MTGKVDLLAELPQLLHIMASHSIISRSTVTESMAKFALNKLAVSDAHEKTVIRLLLSIEEKFREYFDTYKKEVELQRIAAETLSHLIQRYMIATQVDTSCTRPQIYEIETEDAIVNKYHMHYQVIDGSNKSQKWAVQALRPFVLAFRRECAKINMDEDTPFVMGDAFHKPIKFFIDLVDEIFDYFYSAYLQLDCGARLLDPMDIKSMEQYKILLAPNEDFEEYFMHNMSFCKCLRIPPKCIEKKVDDCQPKKDVRDHYMNVAKKSRCARRVAKMAGQLPESTPVVAKPVESMVFSSVVSDMRLRNDIVGNSKTSLPNAGESAFRQIHERYVSDQLRRALSLSNYRLIAD
;
A
#
# COMPACT_ATOMS: atom_id res chain seq x y z
N MET A 1 84.77 -22.73 41.57
CA MET A 1 83.33 -22.47 41.32
C MET A 1 83.08 -22.87 39.87
N THR A 2 82.64 -24.10 39.60
CA THR A 2 81.21 -24.51 39.49
C THR A 2 80.49 -23.83 38.31
N GLY A 3 80.06 -24.53 37.27
CA GLY A 3 80.11 -25.99 37.06
C GLY A 3 79.65 -26.46 35.68
N LYS A 4 79.47 -27.77 35.53
CA LYS A 4 78.82 -28.42 34.37
C LYS A 4 77.32 -28.13 34.35
N VAL A 5 76.72 -28.11 33.15
CA VAL A 5 75.38 -28.68 32.91
C VAL A 5 75.39 -29.40 31.56
N ASP A 6 75.13 -30.70 31.59
CA ASP A 6 74.76 -31.54 30.44
C ASP A 6 73.22 -31.65 30.34
N LEU A 7 72.74 -32.30 29.28
CA LEU A 7 71.41 -32.95 29.13
C LEU A 7 70.19 -32.09 28.76
N LEU A 8 69.79 -32.25 27.49
CA LEU A 8 68.54 -32.90 27.09
C LEU A 8 67.53 -33.24 28.23
N ALA A 9 66.43 -32.49 28.31
CA ALA A 9 65.07 -32.99 28.56
C ALA A 9 64.02 -31.88 28.32
N GLU A 10 62.74 -32.28 28.25
CA GLU A 10 61.53 -31.44 28.41
C GLU A 10 61.08 -30.51 27.25
N LEU A 11 60.46 -31.11 26.22
CA LEU A 11 59.04 -30.77 25.99
C LEU A 11 58.24 -31.44 27.12
N PRO A 12 57.27 -30.77 27.79
CA PRO A 12 56.12 -30.17 27.10
C PRO A 12 55.45 -28.97 27.83
N GLN A 13 55.73 -27.73 27.42
CA GLN A 13 55.06 -26.53 27.99
C GLN A 13 54.15 -25.75 27.02
N LEU A 14 53.95 -26.25 25.81
CA LEU A 14 53.24 -25.56 24.72
C LEU A 14 51.76 -25.99 24.52
N LEU A 15 51.22 -26.84 25.40
CA LEU A 15 49.86 -27.40 25.29
C LEU A 15 48.88 -26.94 26.38
N HIS A 16 49.29 -26.05 27.31
CA HIS A 16 48.45 -25.62 28.44
C HIS A 16 47.84 -24.20 28.29
N ILE A 17 47.97 -23.56 27.12
CA ILE A 17 47.46 -22.18 26.88
C ILE A 17 46.15 -22.17 26.05
N MET A 18 45.64 -23.34 25.64
CA MET A 18 44.43 -23.45 24.79
C MET A 18 43.12 -23.77 25.54
N ALA A 19 43.08 -23.68 26.87
CA ALA A 19 41.96 -24.21 27.67
C ALA A 19 41.23 -23.21 28.60
N SER A 20 41.55 -21.92 28.59
CA SER A 20 41.10 -20.98 29.65
C SER A 20 40.45 -19.66 29.20
N HIS A 21 40.16 -19.46 27.91
CA HIS A 21 39.48 -18.24 27.42
C HIS A 21 38.26 -18.50 26.52
N SER A 22 37.52 -19.57 26.77
CA SER A 22 36.13 -19.72 26.29
C SER A 22 35.15 -19.11 27.29
N ILE A 23 35.29 -17.80 27.57
CA ILE A 23 34.20 -17.01 28.16
C ILE A 23 33.28 -16.58 27.02
N ILE A 24 32.67 -17.58 26.37
CA ILE A 24 31.45 -17.34 25.60
C ILE A 24 30.43 -16.90 26.63
N SER A 25 30.05 -15.62 26.59
CA SER A 25 29.01 -15.07 27.44
C SER A 25 27.69 -15.77 27.10
N ARG A 26 27.41 -16.86 27.82
CA ARG A 26 26.11 -17.54 27.85
C ARG A 26 25.15 -16.66 28.65
N SER A 27 24.80 -15.53 28.05
CA SER A 27 23.47 -14.94 28.21
C SER A 27 22.44 -16.00 27.80
N THR A 28 22.01 -16.81 28.76
CA THR A 28 20.79 -17.59 28.60
C THR A 28 19.63 -16.64 28.82
N VAL A 29 19.04 -16.14 27.73
CA VAL A 29 17.76 -15.44 27.77
C VAL A 29 16.78 -16.34 28.52
N THR A 30 16.26 -15.87 29.66
CA THR A 30 15.34 -16.69 30.45
C THR A 30 14.06 -16.90 29.66
N GLU A 31 13.41 -18.04 29.85
CA GLU A 31 12.12 -18.34 29.18
C GLU A 31 11.09 -17.22 29.42
N SER A 32 11.11 -16.59 30.61
CA SER A 32 10.31 -15.42 30.94
C SER A 32 10.61 -14.18 30.07
N MET A 33 11.89 -13.88 29.78
CA MET A 33 12.28 -12.77 28.90
C MET A 33 11.91 -13.06 27.45
N ALA A 34 12.13 -14.29 26.98
CA ALA A 34 11.71 -14.72 25.64
C ALA A 34 10.18 -14.62 25.46
N LYS A 35 9.41 -15.09 26.45
CA LYS A 35 7.94 -15.02 26.45
C LYS A 35 7.42 -13.59 26.53
N PHE A 36 8.07 -12.71 27.29
CA PHE A 36 7.75 -11.29 27.33
C PHE A 36 8.01 -10.60 25.97
N ALA A 37 9.17 -10.85 25.35
CA ALA A 37 9.51 -10.30 24.04
C ALA A 37 8.56 -10.79 22.94
N LEU A 38 8.23 -12.09 22.91
CA LEU A 38 7.25 -12.66 21.99
C LEU A 38 5.85 -12.05 22.18
N ASN A 39 5.41 -11.85 23.43
CA ASN A 39 4.15 -11.17 23.70
C ASN A 39 4.17 -9.70 23.25
N LYS A 40 5.26 -8.95 23.47
CA LYS A 40 5.37 -7.55 22.99
C LYS A 40 5.30 -7.49 21.46
N LEU A 41 6.02 -8.38 20.77
CA LEU A 41 6.00 -8.48 19.30
C LEU A 41 4.61 -8.82 18.77
N ALA A 42 3.92 -9.81 19.36
CA ALA A 42 2.56 -10.18 18.97
C ALA A 42 1.55 -9.03 19.19
N VAL A 43 1.73 -8.23 20.24
CA VAL A 43 0.92 -7.04 20.50
C VAL A 43 1.22 -5.90 19.50
N SER A 44 2.48 -5.66 19.12
CA SER A 44 2.81 -4.65 18.09
C SER A 44 2.20 -5.01 16.73
N ASP A 45 2.44 -6.24 16.28
CA ASP A 45 1.90 -6.80 15.03
C ASP A 45 0.36 -6.74 14.97
N ALA A 46 -0.33 -6.94 16.11
CA ALA A 46 -1.79 -6.78 16.19
C ALA A 46 -2.26 -5.33 16.02
N HIS A 47 -1.51 -4.34 16.53
CA HIS A 47 -1.83 -2.91 16.35
C HIS A 47 -1.56 -2.47 14.91
N GLU A 48 -0.40 -2.79 14.34
CA GLU A 48 -0.04 -2.48 12.95
C GLU A 48 -1.08 -3.04 11.96
N LYS A 49 -1.48 -4.32 12.12
CA LYS A 49 -2.56 -4.95 11.32
C LYS A 49 -3.94 -4.30 11.49
N THR A 50 -4.20 -3.67 12.64
CA THR A 50 -5.46 -2.96 12.88
C THR A 50 -5.43 -1.58 12.23
N VAL A 51 -4.29 -0.88 12.30
CA VAL A 51 -4.06 0.41 11.65
C VAL A 51 -4.14 0.28 10.12
N ILE A 52 -3.49 -0.73 9.52
CA ILE A 52 -3.60 -1.03 8.07
C ILE A 52 -5.04 -1.27 7.65
N ARG A 53 -5.83 -2.01 8.45
CA ARG A 53 -7.24 -2.30 8.15
C ARG A 53 -8.10 -1.03 8.20
N LEU A 54 -7.87 -0.16 9.18
CA LEU A 54 -8.55 1.14 9.26
C LEU A 54 -8.15 2.05 8.09
N LEU A 55 -6.87 2.09 7.72
CA LEU A 55 -6.37 2.88 6.60
C LEU A 55 -7.02 2.46 5.27
N LEU A 56 -7.13 1.16 4.99
CA LEU A 56 -7.86 0.65 3.82
C LEU A 56 -9.36 0.99 3.85
N SER A 57 -10.01 0.93 5.01
CA SER A 57 -11.41 1.35 5.16
C SER A 57 -11.59 2.86 4.95
N ILE A 58 -10.60 3.66 5.34
CA ILE A 58 -10.56 5.10 5.07
C ILE A 58 -10.32 5.39 3.58
N GLU A 59 -9.55 4.55 2.87
CA GLU A 59 -9.43 4.63 1.39
C GLU A 59 -10.80 4.60 0.73
N GLU A 60 -11.57 3.58 1.05
CA GLU A 60 -12.89 3.30 0.49
C GLU A 60 -13.86 4.43 0.81
N LYS A 61 -13.91 4.87 2.08
CA LYS A 61 -14.82 5.92 2.53
C LYS A 61 -14.48 7.29 1.96
N PHE A 62 -13.21 7.67 1.83
CA PHE A 62 -12.85 8.91 1.15
C PHE A 62 -13.13 8.86 -0.35
N ARG A 63 -12.93 7.72 -1.05
CA ARG A 63 -13.27 7.59 -2.47
C ARG A 63 -14.78 7.69 -2.71
N GLU A 64 -15.59 6.96 -1.94
CA GLU A 64 -17.06 7.06 -1.96
C GLU A 64 -17.54 8.49 -1.71
N TYR A 65 -16.93 9.17 -0.74
CA TYR A 65 -17.22 10.58 -0.46
C TYR A 65 -16.83 11.47 -1.65
N PHE A 66 -15.63 11.31 -2.22
CA PHE A 66 -15.15 12.14 -3.33
C PHE A 66 -16.03 12.03 -4.59
N ASP A 67 -16.49 10.82 -4.91
CA ASP A 67 -17.44 10.60 -6.01
C ASP A 67 -18.83 11.20 -5.74
N THR A 68 -19.22 11.34 -4.46
CA THR A 68 -20.45 12.02 -4.06
C THR A 68 -20.27 13.54 -4.11
N TYR A 69 -19.17 14.05 -3.56
CA TYR A 69 -18.76 15.45 -3.59
C TYR A 69 -18.72 16.02 -5.02
N LYS A 70 -18.11 15.30 -5.97
CA LYS A 70 -18.08 15.73 -7.38
C LYS A 70 -19.48 15.89 -7.99
N LYS A 71 -20.43 15.01 -7.66
CA LYS A 71 -21.83 15.09 -8.12
C LYS A 71 -22.58 16.26 -7.48
N GLU A 72 -22.35 16.49 -6.19
CA GLU A 72 -22.95 17.59 -5.43
C GLU A 72 -22.44 18.95 -5.92
N VAL A 73 -21.13 19.11 -6.16
CA VAL A 73 -20.55 20.33 -6.73
C VAL A 73 -21.04 20.58 -8.17
N GLU A 74 -21.18 19.54 -9.00
CA GLU A 74 -21.75 19.68 -10.35
C GLU A 74 -23.24 20.09 -10.29
N LEU A 75 -24.02 19.52 -9.38
CA LEU A 75 -25.41 19.92 -9.16
C LEU A 75 -25.52 21.39 -8.75
N GLN A 76 -24.64 21.86 -7.85
CA GLN A 76 -24.54 23.27 -7.48
C GLN A 76 -24.12 24.17 -8.65
N ARG A 77 -23.22 23.70 -9.53
CA ARG A 77 -22.77 24.42 -10.73
C ARG A 77 -23.92 24.66 -11.72
N ILE A 78 -24.72 23.62 -11.99
CA ILE A 78 -25.93 23.72 -12.84
C ILE A 78 -26.95 24.70 -12.22
N ALA A 79 -27.15 24.63 -10.90
CA ALA A 79 -28.04 25.55 -10.19
C ALA A 79 -27.51 27.00 -10.23
N ALA A 80 -26.22 27.23 -9.98
CA ALA A 80 -25.59 28.55 -9.99
C ALA A 80 -25.60 29.21 -11.39
N GLU A 81 -25.41 28.44 -12.47
CA GLU A 81 -25.58 28.97 -13.83
C GLU A 81 -27.03 29.41 -14.07
N THR A 82 -28.01 28.60 -13.63
CA THR A 82 -29.43 28.94 -13.75
C THR A 82 -29.78 30.19 -12.95
N LEU A 83 -29.28 30.31 -11.72
CA LEU A 83 -29.46 31.49 -10.88
C LEU A 83 -28.81 32.74 -11.51
N SER A 84 -27.60 32.61 -12.06
CA SER A 84 -26.91 33.70 -12.77
C SER A 84 -27.75 34.27 -13.92
N HIS A 85 -28.40 33.42 -14.71
CA HIS A 85 -29.32 33.87 -15.76
C HIS A 85 -30.62 34.50 -15.21
N LEU A 86 -31.15 34.00 -14.09
CA LEU A 86 -32.33 34.59 -13.44
C LEU A 86 -32.03 35.99 -12.89
N ILE A 87 -30.87 36.19 -12.22
CA ILE A 87 -30.41 37.51 -11.77
C ILE A 87 -30.28 38.47 -12.97
N GLN A 88 -29.62 38.05 -14.05
CA GLN A 88 -29.48 38.88 -15.26
C GLN A 88 -30.82 39.27 -15.87
N ARG A 89 -31.77 38.33 -15.98
CA ARG A 89 -33.13 38.61 -16.49
C ARG A 89 -33.91 39.54 -15.56
N TYR A 90 -33.79 39.38 -14.25
CA TYR A 90 -34.39 40.26 -13.25
C TYR A 90 -33.83 41.69 -13.36
N MET A 91 -32.51 41.84 -13.45
CA MET A 91 -31.84 43.13 -13.65
C MET A 91 -32.30 43.81 -14.94
N ILE A 92 -32.44 43.07 -16.05
CA ILE A 92 -32.96 43.62 -17.31
C ILE A 92 -34.42 44.08 -17.11
N ALA A 93 -35.29 43.22 -16.57
CA ALA A 93 -36.72 43.53 -16.40
C ALA A 93 -36.98 44.76 -15.50
N THR A 94 -36.14 44.98 -14.49
CA THR A 94 -36.25 46.11 -13.55
C THR A 94 -35.49 47.37 -13.98
N GLN A 95 -34.47 47.26 -14.84
CA GLN A 95 -33.70 48.40 -15.36
C GLN A 95 -34.18 48.89 -16.74
N VAL A 96 -35.13 48.20 -17.40
CA VAL A 96 -35.78 48.74 -18.61
C VAL A 96 -36.58 49.98 -18.22
N ASP A 97 -36.04 51.13 -18.60
CA ASP A 97 -36.63 52.45 -18.44
C ASP A 97 -38.08 52.48 -18.97
N THR A 98 -39.03 52.78 -18.09
CA THR A 98 -40.48 52.84 -18.40
C THR A 98 -40.84 53.97 -19.38
N SER A 99 -39.88 54.82 -19.76
CA SER A 99 -40.01 55.78 -20.86
C SER A 99 -39.84 55.18 -22.27
N CYS A 100 -39.34 53.95 -22.42
CA CYS A 100 -39.08 53.35 -23.73
C CYS A 100 -40.38 52.93 -24.45
N THR A 101 -40.83 53.75 -25.41
CA THR A 101 -42.10 53.58 -26.15
C THR A 101 -42.12 52.43 -27.17
N ARG A 102 -41.19 51.46 -27.06
CA ARG A 102 -41.02 50.39 -28.05
C ARG A 102 -41.43 49.05 -27.43
N PRO A 103 -42.57 48.45 -27.84
CA PRO A 103 -42.99 47.15 -27.33
C PRO A 103 -42.07 46.07 -27.90
N GLN A 104 -40.97 45.80 -27.20
CA GLN A 104 -40.21 44.56 -27.42
C GLN A 104 -41.03 43.43 -26.81
N ILE A 105 -41.56 42.57 -27.68
CA ILE A 105 -42.35 41.39 -27.32
C ILE A 105 -41.39 40.33 -26.77
N TYR A 106 -40.95 40.55 -25.53
CA TYR A 106 -40.54 39.47 -24.65
C TYR A 106 -41.79 38.97 -23.93
N GLU A 107 -41.91 37.66 -23.71
CA GLU A 107 -42.72 37.18 -22.60
C GLU A 107 -42.04 37.66 -21.32
N ILE A 108 -42.48 38.82 -20.82
CA ILE A 108 -42.00 39.38 -19.56
C ILE A 108 -42.59 38.53 -18.45
N GLU A 109 -41.87 37.45 -18.15
CA GLU A 109 -42.02 36.67 -16.94
C GLU A 109 -42.00 37.61 -15.73
N THR A 110 -43.02 37.53 -14.88
CA THR A 110 -43.21 38.46 -13.76
C THR A 110 -42.06 38.36 -12.75
N GLU A 111 -41.77 39.43 -12.01
CA GLU A 111 -40.78 39.41 -10.93
C GLU A 111 -41.02 38.23 -9.97
N ASP A 112 -42.27 38.02 -9.55
CA ASP A 112 -42.67 36.90 -8.68
C ASP A 112 -42.29 35.53 -9.26
N ALA A 113 -42.43 35.34 -10.57
CA ALA A 113 -42.06 34.09 -11.24
C ALA A 113 -40.53 33.91 -11.29
N ILE A 114 -39.77 34.98 -11.53
CA ILE A 114 -38.30 34.95 -11.51
C ILE A 114 -37.78 34.69 -10.09
N VAL A 115 -38.33 35.37 -9.07
CA VAL A 115 -37.98 35.20 -7.65
C VAL A 115 -38.34 33.80 -7.15
N ASN A 116 -39.50 33.26 -7.53
CA ASN A 116 -39.87 31.89 -7.16
C ASN A 116 -38.94 30.85 -7.81
N LYS A 117 -38.60 31.02 -9.10
CA LYS A 117 -37.58 30.18 -9.77
C LYS A 117 -36.22 30.29 -9.09
N TYR A 118 -35.79 31.49 -8.72
CA TYR A 118 -34.56 31.71 -7.97
C TYR A 118 -34.59 30.89 -6.66
N HIS A 119 -35.68 30.99 -5.89
CA HIS A 119 -35.79 30.26 -4.64
C HIS A 119 -35.73 28.73 -4.83
N MET A 120 -36.37 28.20 -5.87
CA MET A 120 -36.28 26.77 -6.21
C MET A 120 -34.85 26.31 -6.51
N HIS A 121 -34.08 27.06 -7.31
CA HIS A 121 -32.70 26.72 -7.62
C HIS A 121 -31.75 26.95 -6.42
N TYR A 122 -32.02 27.94 -5.58
CA TYR A 122 -31.31 28.13 -4.30
C TYR A 122 -31.53 26.94 -3.35
N GLN A 123 -32.75 26.39 -3.27
CA GLN A 123 -33.03 25.19 -2.47
C GLN A 123 -32.22 23.96 -2.94
N VAL A 124 -31.88 23.85 -4.22
CA VAL A 124 -30.99 22.79 -4.73
C VAL A 124 -29.58 22.94 -4.14
N ILE A 125 -29.06 24.17 -4.07
CA ILE A 125 -27.75 24.46 -3.48
C ILE A 125 -27.75 24.20 -1.97
N ASP A 126 -28.74 24.70 -1.22
CA ASP A 126 -28.88 24.47 0.22
C ASP A 126 -29.07 22.98 0.55
N GLY A 127 -29.87 22.25 -0.23
CA GLY A 127 -30.03 20.81 -0.12
C GLY A 127 -28.72 20.05 -0.35
N SER A 128 -27.95 20.44 -1.38
CA SER A 128 -26.64 19.87 -1.69
C SER A 128 -25.62 20.15 -0.57
N ASN A 129 -25.55 21.37 -0.04
CA ASN A 129 -24.68 21.70 1.09
C ASN A 129 -25.04 20.91 2.37
N LYS A 130 -26.33 20.67 2.62
CA LYS A 130 -26.78 19.76 3.69
C LYS A 130 -26.32 18.31 3.44
N SER A 131 -26.46 17.81 2.21
CA SER A 131 -25.98 16.48 1.81
C SER A 131 -24.46 16.32 2.06
N GLN A 132 -23.65 17.24 1.54
CA GLN A 132 -22.20 17.27 1.75
C GLN A 132 -21.83 17.32 3.24
N LYS A 133 -22.50 18.18 4.03
CA LYS A 133 -22.29 18.28 5.48
C LYS A 133 -22.47 16.94 6.19
N TRP A 134 -23.56 16.23 5.92
CA TRP A 134 -23.81 14.91 6.51
C TRP A 134 -22.76 13.89 6.06
N ALA A 135 -22.38 13.91 4.78
CA ALA A 135 -21.40 13.01 4.21
C ALA A 135 -19.99 13.22 4.79
N VAL A 136 -19.50 14.46 4.95
CA VAL A 136 -18.22 14.74 5.64
C VAL A 136 -18.28 14.33 7.12
N GLN A 137 -19.39 14.60 7.81
CA GLN A 137 -19.55 14.22 9.21
C GLN A 137 -19.53 12.69 9.40
N ALA A 138 -20.01 11.92 8.42
CA ALA A 138 -19.94 10.45 8.43
C ALA A 138 -18.51 9.89 8.32
N LEU A 139 -17.54 10.66 7.79
CA LEU A 139 -16.13 10.26 7.74
C LEU A 139 -15.42 10.40 9.09
N ARG A 140 -15.84 11.36 9.91
CA ARG A 140 -15.18 11.73 11.18
C ARG A 140 -14.96 10.56 12.15
N PRO A 141 -15.89 9.60 12.35
CA PRO A 141 -15.66 8.44 13.21
C PRO A 141 -14.50 7.55 12.74
N PHE A 142 -14.30 7.40 11.43
CA PHE A 142 -13.23 6.59 10.86
C PHE A 142 -11.87 7.26 11.09
N VAL A 143 -11.76 8.57 10.79
CA VAL A 143 -10.55 9.37 11.07
C VAL A 143 -10.19 9.31 12.57
N LEU A 144 -11.17 9.49 13.45
CA LEU A 144 -10.95 9.41 14.90
C LEU A 144 -10.54 8.01 15.38
N ALA A 145 -11.10 6.94 14.79
CA ALA A 145 -10.69 5.56 15.10
C ALA A 145 -9.23 5.31 14.66
N PHE A 146 -8.86 5.75 13.45
CA PHE A 146 -7.50 5.63 12.93
C PHE A 146 -6.48 6.42 13.77
N ARG A 147 -6.77 7.68 14.11
CA ARG A 147 -5.92 8.48 15.03
C ARG A 147 -5.71 7.78 16.38
N ARG A 148 -6.76 7.16 16.96
CA ARG A 148 -6.69 6.42 18.23
C ARG A 148 -5.83 5.17 18.17
N GLU A 149 -5.87 4.42 17.06
CA GLU A 149 -4.99 3.26 16.90
C GLU A 149 -3.55 3.69 16.59
N CYS A 150 -3.36 4.74 15.79
CA CYS A 150 -2.03 5.27 15.49
C CYS A 150 -1.32 5.80 16.75
N ALA A 151 -2.05 6.43 17.66
CA ALA A 151 -1.52 6.89 18.95
C ALA A 151 -1.02 5.77 19.89
N LYS A 152 -1.26 4.49 19.57
CA LYS A 152 -0.72 3.33 20.31
C LYS A 152 0.58 2.80 19.70
N ILE A 153 0.95 3.24 18.50
CA ILE A 153 2.21 2.86 17.85
C ILE A 153 3.33 3.65 18.50
N ASN A 154 4.43 2.97 18.83
CA ASN A 154 5.64 3.64 19.27
C ASN A 154 6.41 4.17 18.04
N MET A 155 6.31 5.48 17.79
CA MET A 155 6.91 6.13 16.61
C MET A 155 8.44 6.26 16.70
N ASP A 156 9.05 5.92 17.84
CA ASP A 156 10.49 5.89 18.04
C ASP A 156 11.12 4.52 17.69
N GLU A 157 10.33 3.53 17.24
CA GLU A 157 10.84 2.21 16.84
C GLU A 157 11.27 2.19 15.37
N ASP A 158 12.49 1.71 15.10
CA ASP A 158 13.08 1.54 13.75
C ASP A 158 12.41 0.40 12.95
N THR A 159 11.07 0.34 12.88
CA THR A 159 10.36 -0.70 12.11
C THR A 159 10.11 -0.24 10.67
N PRO A 160 10.03 -1.16 9.68
CA PRO A 160 9.62 -0.83 8.32
C PRO A 160 8.23 -0.19 8.22
N PHE A 161 7.37 -0.40 9.22
CA PHE A 161 6.05 0.22 9.29
C PHE A 161 6.12 1.69 9.72
N VAL A 162 6.96 2.01 10.71
CA VAL A 162 7.17 3.39 11.19
C VAL A 162 7.98 4.21 10.20
N MET A 163 9.13 3.68 9.76
CA MET A 163 10.11 4.38 8.92
C MET A 163 9.84 4.26 7.41
N GLY A 164 8.97 3.33 7.00
CA GLY A 164 8.81 2.94 5.60
C GLY A 164 9.89 1.95 5.12
N ASP A 165 9.75 1.52 3.88
CA ASP A 165 10.74 0.69 3.18
C ASP A 165 10.83 1.09 1.68
N ALA A 166 11.50 0.29 0.85
CA ALA A 166 11.65 0.57 -0.58
C ALA A 166 10.33 0.54 -1.39
N PHE A 167 9.23 0.06 -0.81
CA PHE A 167 7.92 -0.13 -1.43
C PHE A 167 6.78 0.56 -0.67
N HIS A 168 6.99 0.92 0.61
CA HIS A 168 5.98 1.49 1.50
C HIS A 168 6.41 2.84 2.08
N LYS A 169 5.53 3.84 1.99
CA LYS A 169 5.69 5.12 2.69
C LYS A 169 5.58 4.89 4.21
N PRO A 170 6.29 5.66 5.05
CA PRO A 170 6.19 5.58 6.52
C PRO A 170 4.75 5.81 7.00
N ILE A 171 4.32 5.17 8.09
CA ILE A 171 2.96 5.37 8.63
C ILE A 171 2.64 6.84 8.91
N LYS A 172 3.64 7.64 9.31
CA LYS A 172 3.49 9.08 9.52
C LYS A 172 2.93 9.82 8.29
N PHE A 173 3.40 9.49 7.09
CA PHE A 173 2.87 10.09 5.85
C PHE A 173 1.37 9.86 5.72
N PHE A 174 0.88 8.68 6.10
CA PHE A 174 -0.55 8.35 6.03
C PHE A 174 -1.37 8.97 7.16
N ILE A 175 -0.78 9.23 8.34
CA ILE A 175 -1.41 10.01 9.41
C ILE A 175 -1.64 11.45 8.90
N ASP A 176 -0.58 12.08 8.40
CA ASP A 176 -0.62 13.46 7.91
C ASP A 176 -1.60 13.61 6.72
N LEU A 177 -1.58 12.67 5.76
CA LEU A 177 -2.45 12.65 4.58
C LEU A 177 -3.95 12.47 4.91
N VAL A 178 -4.29 11.59 5.86
CA VAL A 178 -5.70 11.36 6.26
C VAL A 178 -6.28 12.60 6.92
N ASP A 179 -5.46 13.34 7.67
CA ASP A 179 -5.85 14.58 8.32
C ASP A 179 -5.99 15.73 7.30
N GLU A 180 -5.01 15.89 6.40
CA GLU A 180 -5.05 16.87 5.30
C GLU A 180 -6.31 16.71 4.42
N ILE A 181 -6.63 15.48 4.01
CA ILE A 181 -7.78 15.21 3.13
C ILE A 181 -9.11 15.45 3.86
N PHE A 182 -9.20 15.10 5.14
CA PHE A 182 -10.39 15.40 5.94
C PHE A 182 -10.59 16.92 6.08
N ASP A 183 -9.52 17.65 6.39
CA ASP A 183 -9.56 19.09 6.58
C ASP A 183 -9.82 19.83 5.26
N TYR A 184 -9.31 19.33 4.11
CA TYR A 184 -9.67 19.82 2.78
C TYR A 184 -11.17 19.71 2.52
N PHE A 185 -11.75 18.51 2.65
CA PHE A 185 -13.18 18.31 2.39
C PHE A 185 -14.08 19.06 3.38
N TYR A 186 -13.68 19.14 4.65
CA TYR A 186 -14.41 19.91 5.66
C TYR A 186 -14.36 21.41 5.37
N SER A 187 -13.21 21.93 4.94
CA SER A 187 -13.05 23.34 4.54
C SER A 187 -13.83 23.67 3.26
N ALA A 188 -13.79 22.79 2.26
CA ALA A 188 -14.54 22.96 1.01
C ALA A 188 -16.06 23.03 1.25
N TYR A 189 -16.63 22.11 2.04
CA TYR A 189 -18.05 22.17 2.41
C TYR A 189 -18.38 23.49 3.14
N LEU A 190 -17.54 23.93 4.09
CA LEU A 190 -17.77 25.19 4.81
C LEU A 190 -17.73 26.40 3.89
N GLN A 191 -16.82 26.45 2.91
CA GLN A 191 -16.75 27.51 1.91
C GLN A 191 -18.01 27.55 1.04
N LEU A 192 -18.54 26.39 0.63
CA LEU A 192 -19.78 26.30 -0.15
C LEU A 192 -21.03 26.66 0.67
N ASP A 193 -21.13 26.22 1.94
CA ASP A 193 -22.23 26.58 2.86
C ASP A 193 -22.22 28.08 3.19
N CYS A 194 -21.05 28.66 3.49
CA CYS A 194 -20.91 30.10 3.70
C CYS A 194 -21.17 30.91 2.43
N GLY A 195 -20.61 30.49 1.29
CA GLY A 195 -20.79 31.18 0.00
C GLY A 195 -22.25 31.19 -0.45
N ALA A 196 -22.97 30.07 -0.30
CA ALA A 196 -24.39 30.00 -0.62
C ALA A 196 -25.23 30.99 0.20
N ARG A 197 -24.94 31.15 1.49
CA ARG A 197 -25.66 32.11 2.38
C ARG A 197 -25.39 33.59 2.05
N LEU A 198 -24.39 33.88 1.22
CA LEU A 198 -24.07 35.22 0.75
C LEU A 198 -24.65 35.52 -0.64
N LEU A 199 -25.36 34.56 -1.26
CA LEU A 199 -26.03 34.77 -2.54
C LEU A 199 -27.23 35.72 -2.39
N ASP A 200 -27.20 36.81 -3.14
CA ASP A 200 -28.29 37.79 -3.22
C ASP A 200 -28.94 37.72 -4.63
N PRO A 201 -30.27 37.59 -4.76
CA PRO A 201 -30.98 37.71 -6.04
C PRO A 201 -30.71 39.00 -6.82
N MET A 202 -30.21 40.05 -6.15
CA MET A 202 -29.94 41.36 -6.72
C MET A 202 -28.46 41.59 -7.07
N ASP A 203 -27.53 40.77 -6.57
CA ASP A 203 -26.09 40.94 -6.80
C ASP A 203 -25.48 39.81 -7.62
N ILE A 204 -25.25 40.10 -8.89
CA ILE A 204 -24.52 39.21 -9.81
C ILE A 204 -23.09 38.91 -9.34
N LYS A 205 -22.44 39.79 -8.56
CA LYS A 205 -21.06 39.58 -8.08
C LYS A 205 -20.99 38.50 -7.01
N SER A 206 -21.97 38.43 -6.11
CA SER A 206 -22.12 37.32 -5.16
C SER A 206 -22.19 35.97 -5.90
N MET A 207 -22.93 35.92 -7.02
CA MET A 207 -23.04 34.73 -7.86
C MET A 207 -21.74 34.40 -8.59
N GLU A 208 -21.05 35.39 -9.16
CA GLU A 208 -19.74 35.21 -9.80
C GLU A 208 -18.70 34.65 -8.82
N GLN A 209 -18.64 35.20 -7.59
CA GLN A 209 -17.77 34.68 -6.53
C GLN A 209 -18.12 33.24 -6.16
N TYR A 210 -19.40 32.89 -6.08
CA TYR A 210 -19.83 31.53 -5.81
C TYR A 210 -19.47 30.56 -6.94
N LYS A 211 -19.59 30.98 -8.21
CA LYS A 211 -19.16 30.19 -9.38
C LYS A 211 -17.65 29.93 -9.38
N ILE A 212 -16.83 30.84 -8.84
CA ILE A 212 -15.38 30.62 -8.65
C ILE A 212 -15.13 29.51 -7.60
N LEU A 213 -15.86 29.48 -6.49
CA LEU A 213 -15.77 28.41 -5.49
C LEU A 213 -16.18 27.04 -6.04
N LEU A 214 -17.07 27.03 -7.04
CA LEU A 214 -17.52 25.83 -7.75
C LEU A 214 -16.62 25.42 -8.93
N ALA A 215 -15.49 26.09 -9.17
CA ALA A 215 -14.58 25.71 -10.24
C ALA A 215 -13.97 24.30 -10.00
N PRO A 216 -13.80 23.48 -11.04
CA PRO A 216 -13.12 22.20 -10.89
C PRO A 216 -11.64 22.40 -10.52
N ASN A 217 -11.12 21.54 -9.65
CA ASN A 217 -9.72 21.51 -9.24
C ASN A 217 -9.11 20.17 -9.65
N GLU A 218 -8.54 20.14 -10.85
CA GLU A 218 -7.93 18.94 -11.44
C GLU A 218 -6.67 18.50 -10.69
N ASP A 219 -5.84 19.47 -10.23
CA ASP A 219 -4.63 19.23 -9.44
C ASP A 219 -4.94 18.43 -8.16
N PHE A 220 -6.04 18.77 -7.47
CA PHE A 220 -6.47 18.03 -6.29
C PHE A 220 -6.99 16.63 -6.62
N GLU A 221 -7.69 16.44 -7.74
CA GLU A 221 -8.15 15.10 -8.15
C GLU A 221 -6.96 14.17 -8.43
N GLU A 222 -5.92 14.65 -9.13
CA GLU A 222 -4.69 13.88 -9.33
C GLU A 222 -3.97 13.61 -8.00
N TYR A 223 -3.79 14.65 -7.16
CA TYR A 223 -3.15 14.52 -5.84
C TYR A 223 -3.83 13.47 -4.96
N PHE A 224 -5.16 13.54 -4.87
CA PHE A 224 -5.99 12.63 -4.09
C PHE A 224 -5.88 11.20 -4.62
N MET A 225 -6.10 11.00 -5.92
CA MET A 225 -6.09 9.68 -6.54
C MET A 225 -4.71 9.01 -6.49
N HIS A 226 -3.62 9.77 -6.60
CA HIS A 226 -2.27 9.26 -6.48
C HIS A 226 -1.90 8.91 -5.04
N ASN A 227 -2.12 9.80 -4.08
CA ASN A 227 -1.63 9.62 -2.71
C ASN A 227 -2.49 8.71 -1.83
N MET A 228 -3.81 8.65 -2.06
CA MET A 228 -4.70 7.70 -1.38
C MET A 228 -4.58 6.26 -1.88
N SER A 229 -3.85 6.00 -2.97
CA SER A 229 -3.67 4.65 -3.49
C SER A 229 -2.68 3.85 -2.64
N PHE A 230 -3.16 3.26 -1.54
CA PHE A 230 -2.35 2.42 -0.66
C PHE A 230 -1.78 1.19 -1.39
N CYS A 231 -0.62 0.70 -0.92
CA CYS A 231 0.09 -0.40 -1.58
C CYS A 231 -0.83 -1.62 -1.78
N LYS A 232 -0.91 -2.11 -3.03
CA LYS A 232 -1.77 -3.24 -3.40
C LYS A 232 -1.45 -4.51 -2.61
N CYS A 233 -0.21 -4.66 -2.11
CA CYS A 233 0.23 -5.78 -1.27
C CYS A 233 -0.38 -5.75 0.15
N LEU A 234 -0.84 -4.60 0.63
CA LEU A 234 -1.52 -4.47 1.93
C LEU A 234 -3.01 -4.80 1.85
N ARG A 235 -3.60 -4.78 0.64
CA ARG A 235 -4.99 -5.18 0.44
C ARG A 235 -5.12 -6.67 0.75
N ILE A 236 -6.16 -7.03 1.50
CA ILE A 236 -6.52 -8.42 1.78
C ILE A 236 -6.67 -9.13 0.41
N PRO A 237 -5.88 -10.19 0.12
CA PRO A 237 -6.02 -10.92 -1.13
C PRO A 237 -7.47 -11.35 -1.30
N PRO A 238 -8.05 -11.24 -2.52
CA PRO A 238 -9.43 -11.67 -2.74
C PRO A 238 -9.55 -13.11 -2.26
N LYS A 239 -10.51 -13.37 -1.34
CA LYS A 239 -10.73 -14.72 -0.82
C LYS A 239 -10.83 -15.65 -2.02
N CYS A 240 -9.93 -16.64 -2.08
CA CYS A 240 -9.96 -17.64 -3.14
C CYS A 240 -11.39 -18.15 -3.25
N ILE A 241 -11.98 -18.09 -4.45
CA ILE A 241 -13.32 -18.60 -4.70
C ILE A 241 -13.38 -19.99 -4.06
N GLU A 242 -14.34 -20.18 -3.15
CA GLU A 242 -14.61 -21.47 -2.53
C GLU A 242 -15.12 -22.42 -3.61
N LYS A 243 -14.17 -22.98 -4.38
CA LYS A 243 -14.39 -24.18 -5.17
C LYS A 243 -14.86 -25.22 -4.17
N LYS A 244 -16.14 -25.59 -4.27
CA LYS A 244 -16.74 -26.68 -3.49
C LYS A 244 -15.78 -27.86 -3.53
N VAL A 245 -15.46 -28.40 -2.35
CA VAL A 245 -14.32 -29.31 -2.12
C VAL A 245 -14.60 -30.74 -2.65
N ASP A 246 -15.55 -30.88 -3.57
CA ASP A 246 -15.96 -32.16 -4.16
C ASP A 246 -15.06 -32.57 -5.35
N ASP A 247 -14.50 -31.61 -6.11
CA ASP A 247 -13.72 -31.89 -7.34
C ASP A 247 -12.19 -31.99 -7.14
N CYS A 248 -11.69 -31.95 -5.89
CA CYS A 248 -10.26 -32.08 -5.58
C CYS A 248 -9.91 -33.28 -4.70
N GLN A 249 -10.83 -34.23 -4.52
CA GLN A 249 -10.45 -35.60 -4.18
C GLN A 249 -9.84 -36.26 -5.42
N PRO A 250 -8.57 -36.72 -5.40
CA PRO A 250 -8.10 -37.58 -6.47
C PRO A 250 -8.97 -38.84 -6.47
N LYS A 251 -9.75 -39.06 -7.54
CA LYS A 251 -10.67 -40.21 -7.67
C LYS A 251 -9.95 -41.46 -7.18
N LYS A 252 -10.54 -42.14 -6.19
CA LYS A 252 -9.87 -43.17 -5.38
C LYS A 252 -9.18 -44.23 -6.26
N ASP A 253 -9.83 -44.59 -7.36
CA ASP A 253 -9.34 -45.47 -8.43
C ASP A 253 -7.98 -45.08 -9.01
N VAL A 254 -7.69 -43.78 -9.19
CA VAL A 254 -6.41 -43.30 -9.75
C VAL A 254 -5.28 -43.53 -8.75
N ARG A 255 -5.50 -43.19 -7.47
CA ARG A 255 -4.51 -43.43 -6.40
C ARG A 255 -4.27 -44.93 -6.20
N ASP A 256 -5.35 -45.72 -6.20
CA ASP A 256 -5.28 -47.17 -6.04
C ASP A 256 -4.66 -47.86 -7.28
N HIS A 257 -4.86 -47.33 -8.49
CA HIS A 257 -4.15 -47.77 -9.70
C HIS A 257 -2.64 -47.60 -9.55
N TYR A 258 -2.14 -46.39 -9.24
CA TYR A 258 -0.70 -46.17 -9.04
C TYR A 258 -0.12 -46.98 -7.88
N MET A 259 -0.86 -47.13 -6.78
CA MET A 259 -0.48 -48.02 -5.68
C MET A 259 -0.35 -49.49 -6.10
N ASN A 260 -1.28 -49.99 -6.93
CA ASN A 260 -1.26 -51.35 -7.44
C ASN A 260 -0.15 -51.56 -8.48
N VAL A 261 0.13 -50.59 -9.35
CA VAL A 261 1.28 -50.61 -10.26
C VAL A 261 2.60 -50.65 -9.48
N ALA A 262 2.74 -49.81 -8.43
CA ALA A 262 3.93 -49.80 -7.57
C ALA A 262 4.09 -51.09 -6.75
N LYS A 263 2.99 -51.72 -6.30
CA LYS A 263 3.00 -53.04 -5.65
C LYS A 263 3.44 -54.13 -6.64
N LYS A 264 2.88 -54.18 -7.86
CA LYS A 264 3.25 -55.13 -8.92
C LYS A 264 4.73 -54.96 -9.31
N SER A 265 5.23 -53.74 -9.50
CA SER A 265 6.66 -53.47 -9.78
C SER A 265 7.59 -53.95 -8.66
N ARG A 266 7.22 -53.75 -7.40
CA ARG A 266 7.99 -54.27 -6.25
C ARG A 266 7.96 -55.79 -6.16
N CYS A 267 6.83 -56.41 -6.46
CA CYS A 267 6.71 -57.88 -6.50
C CYS A 267 7.57 -58.45 -7.64
N ALA A 268 7.46 -57.91 -8.86
CA ALA A 268 8.27 -58.33 -10.01
C ALA A 268 9.78 -58.20 -9.76
N ARG A 269 10.25 -57.10 -9.16
CA ARG A 269 11.66 -56.95 -8.75
C ARG A 269 12.09 -57.98 -7.70
N ARG A 270 11.20 -58.32 -6.76
CA ARG A 270 11.48 -59.35 -5.73
C ARG A 270 11.53 -60.75 -6.36
N VAL A 271 10.62 -61.06 -7.29
CA VAL A 271 10.63 -62.32 -8.06
C VAL A 271 11.88 -62.41 -8.93
N ALA A 272 12.25 -61.37 -9.68
CA ALA A 272 13.48 -61.35 -10.49
C ALA A 272 14.75 -61.56 -9.63
N LYS A 273 14.79 -60.97 -8.43
CA LYS A 273 15.90 -61.19 -7.48
C LYS A 273 15.93 -62.62 -6.91
N MET A 274 14.77 -63.24 -6.70
CA MET A 274 14.65 -64.63 -6.23
C MET A 274 14.89 -65.66 -7.35
N ALA A 275 14.64 -65.29 -8.61
CA ALA A 275 14.86 -66.13 -9.79
C ALA A 275 16.34 -66.24 -10.21
N GLY A 276 17.23 -65.49 -9.57
CA GLY A 276 18.64 -65.84 -9.41
C GLY A 276 19.46 -66.06 -10.68
N GLN A 277 19.80 -64.98 -11.39
CA GLN A 277 21.02 -64.96 -12.20
C GLN A 277 21.86 -63.71 -11.88
N LEU A 278 23.07 -63.93 -11.37
CA LEU A 278 24.19 -63.01 -11.59
C LEU A 278 24.52 -63.00 -13.10
N PRO A 279 25.07 -61.89 -13.60
CA PRO A 279 26.52 -61.91 -13.81
C PRO A 279 27.22 -60.68 -13.25
N GLU A 280 28.30 -60.90 -12.52
CA GLU A 280 29.43 -59.96 -12.52
C GLU A 280 30.27 -60.23 -13.77
N SER A 281 30.50 -59.20 -14.59
CA SER A 281 31.73 -58.99 -15.36
C SER A 281 31.65 -57.69 -16.17
N THR A 282 32.53 -56.74 -15.85
CA THR A 282 33.06 -55.72 -16.78
C THR A 282 33.92 -56.42 -17.85
N PRO A 283 34.27 -55.81 -19.02
CA PRO A 283 34.41 -54.36 -19.26
C PRO A 283 34.03 -53.79 -20.68
N VAL A 284 33.97 -52.45 -20.76
CA VAL A 284 34.53 -51.54 -21.81
C VAL A 284 34.38 -51.84 -23.33
N VAL A 285 33.78 -50.86 -24.06
CA VAL A 285 33.91 -50.55 -25.53
C VAL A 285 33.19 -51.52 -26.50
N ALA A 286 32.52 -51.10 -27.59
CA ALA A 286 32.65 -49.90 -28.43
C ALA A 286 31.33 -49.27 -28.95
N LYS A 287 31.40 -48.00 -29.39
CA LYS A 287 30.55 -47.43 -30.47
C LYS A 287 31.24 -47.67 -31.83
N PRO A 288 30.52 -47.77 -32.96
CA PRO A 288 30.44 -46.62 -33.90
C PRO A 288 28.99 -46.29 -34.36
N VAL A 289 28.60 -45.01 -34.56
CA VAL A 289 28.56 -44.21 -35.83
C VAL A 289 27.43 -44.70 -36.76
N GLU A 290 26.46 -43.91 -37.26
CA GLU A 290 26.45 -42.56 -37.88
C GLU A 290 25.40 -41.61 -37.22
N SER A 291 25.48 -40.26 -37.15
CA SER A 291 26.09 -39.17 -37.94
C SER A 291 25.14 -38.45 -38.93
N MET A 292 24.55 -37.32 -38.49
CA MET A 292 24.17 -36.11 -39.28
C MET A 292 23.71 -35.02 -38.25
N VAL A 293 24.53 -34.04 -37.81
CA VAL A 293 24.86 -32.71 -38.42
C VAL A 293 23.56 -31.86 -38.62
N PHE A 294 23.34 -30.67 -38.05
CA PHE A 294 24.16 -29.42 -38.04
C PHE A 294 24.06 -28.52 -36.78
N SER A 295 25.15 -27.74 -36.58
CA SER A 295 25.27 -26.30 -36.19
C SER A 295 23.98 -25.52 -35.82
N SER A 296 23.87 -24.76 -34.72
CA SER A 296 24.70 -23.66 -34.15
C SER A 296 24.60 -22.30 -34.87
N VAL A 297 24.63 -21.22 -34.05
CA VAL A 297 24.82 -19.78 -34.36
C VAL A 297 23.60 -18.92 -34.78
N VAL A 298 23.27 -17.95 -33.90
CA VAL A 298 22.95 -16.50 -34.07
C VAL A 298 22.06 -16.01 -35.24
N SER A 299 21.31 -14.92 -34.93
CA SER A 299 20.46 -14.06 -35.78
C SER A 299 18.97 -14.48 -35.77
N ASP A 300 17.97 -13.66 -35.46
CA ASP A 300 17.73 -12.20 -35.60
C ASP A 300 17.40 -11.72 -37.02
N MET A 301 16.10 -11.59 -37.29
CA MET A 301 15.40 -10.77 -38.29
C MET A 301 13.99 -10.57 -37.72
N ARG A 302 13.46 -9.41 -37.32
CA ARG A 302 13.64 -7.98 -37.66
C ARG A 302 13.25 -7.58 -39.09
N LEU A 303 12.54 -6.43 -39.14
CA LEU A 303 12.00 -5.61 -40.25
C LEU A 303 10.50 -5.86 -40.53
N ARG A 304 9.60 -4.87 -40.55
CA ARG A 304 9.67 -3.37 -40.53
C ARG A 304 8.58 -2.79 -39.59
N ASN A 305 8.49 -1.54 -39.13
CA ASN A 305 9.28 -0.27 -39.04
C ASN A 305 8.49 0.67 -38.07
N ASP A 306 8.89 1.84 -37.55
CA ASP A 306 10.11 2.69 -37.64
C ASP A 306 10.21 3.68 -36.43
N ILE A 307 11.44 4.17 -36.17
CA ILE A 307 11.90 5.58 -35.89
C ILE A 307 10.95 6.51 -35.07
N VAL A 308 11.24 7.04 -33.86
CA VAL A 308 12.46 7.66 -33.22
C VAL A 308 12.51 7.32 -31.70
N GLY A 309 13.62 7.32 -30.94
CA GLY A 309 15.06 7.41 -31.26
C GLY A 309 15.90 8.52 -30.58
N ASN A 310 16.23 8.48 -29.26
CA ASN A 310 17.31 9.32 -28.70
C ASN A 310 18.13 8.74 -27.52
N SER A 311 19.34 9.28 -27.33
CA SER A 311 20.53 8.66 -26.71
C SER A 311 20.65 8.63 -25.17
N LYS A 312 21.22 7.50 -24.69
CA LYS A 312 22.18 7.29 -23.57
C LYS A 312 22.53 8.44 -22.60
N THR A 313 22.45 8.13 -21.30
CA THR A 313 23.62 8.25 -20.39
C THR A 313 23.55 7.21 -19.27
N SER A 314 24.66 6.51 -19.02
CA SER A 314 24.77 5.46 -17.99
C SER A 314 25.56 5.93 -16.78
N LEU A 315 25.01 5.77 -15.57
CA LEU A 315 25.70 5.94 -14.28
C LEU A 315 25.83 4.59 -13.54
N PRO A 316 26.78 4.42 -12.59
CA PRO A 316 27.19 3.10 -12.11
C PRO A 316 26.26 2.47 -11.07
N ASN A 317 26.27 1.14 -11.00
CA ASN A 317 25.62 0.33 -9.96
C ASN A 317 26.27 0.51 -8.57
N ALA A 318 26.09 1.69 -7.95
CA ALA A 318 26.48 1.93 -6.55
C ALA A 318 25.36 1.56 -5.55
N GLY A 319 24.09 1.55 -6.00
CA GLY A 319 22.93 1.36 -5.13
C GLY A 319 22.86 -0.01 -4.46
N GLU A 320 22.91 -1.11 -5.21
CA GLU A 320 22.66 -2.47 -4.68
C GLU A 320 23.63 -2.86 -3.56
N SER A 321 24.88 -2.38 -3.62
CA SER A 321 25.89 -2.58 -2.57
C SER A 321 25.51 -1.86 -1.27
N ALA A 322 25.05 -0.60 -1.37
CA ALA A 322 24.59 0.17 -0.22
C ALA A 322 23.32 -0.44 0.40
N PHE A 323 22.37 -0.89 -0.42
CA PHE A 323 21.12 -1.50 0.07
C PHE A 323 21.35 -2.83 0.79
N ARG A 324 22.26 -3.70 0.31
CA ARG A 324 22.67 -4.90 1.06
C ARG A 324 23.28 -4.54 2.42
N GLN A 325 24.19 -3.55 2.45
CA GLN A 325 24.82 -3.13 3.70
C GLN A 325 23.81 -2.56 4.72
N ILE A 326 22.76 -1.86 4.27
CA ILE A 326 21.69 -1.37 5.15
C ILE A 326 20.87 -2.55 5.71
N HIS A 327 20.48 -3.51 4.88
CA HIS A 327 19.73 -4.68 5.34
C HIS A 327 20.56 -5.59 6.27
N GLU A 328 21.82 -5.84 5.95
CA GLU A 328 22.73 -6.61 6.81
C GLU A 328 23.00 -5.90 8.14
N ARG A 329 23.11 -4.56 8.16
CA ARG A 329 23.17 -3.78 9.41
C ARG A 329 21.87 -3.89 10.20
N TYR A 330 20.70 -3.76 9.57
CA TYR A 330 19.41 -3.90 10.23
C TYR A 330 19.25 -5.27 10.91
N VAL A 331 19.54 -6.37 10.19
CA VAL A 331 19.49 -7.72 10.76
C VAL A 331 20.54 -7.90 11.87
N SER A 332 21.74 -7.34 11.68
CA SER A 332 22.81 -7.39 12.70
C SER A 332 22.47 -6.58 13.96
N ASP A 333 21.81 -5.43 13.83
CA ASP A 333 21.41 -4.59 14.96
C ASP A 333 20.14 -5.11 15.65
N GLN A 334 19.21 -5.75 14.93
CA GLN A 334 18.12 -6.53 15.53
C GLN A 334 18.69 -7.68 16.39
N LEU A 335 19.64 -8.45 15.85
CA LEU A 335 20.37 -9.48 16.60
C LEU A 335 21.16 -8.88 17.77
N ARG A 336 21.86 -7.75 17.57
CA ARG A 336 22.65 -7.10 18.61
C ARG A 336 21.77 -6.54 19.74
N ARG A 337 20.62 -5.92 19.44
CA ARG A 337 19.64 -5.45 20.44
C ARG A 337 19.03 -6.63 21.21
N ALA A 338 18.65 -7.70 20.52
CA ALA A 338 18.16 -8.93 21.16
C ALA A 338 19.21 -9.57 22.09
N LEU A 339 20.49 -9.49 21.74
CA LEU A 339 21.60 -9.99 22.55
C LEU A 339 22.05 -9.00 23.64
N SER A 340 21.94 -7.68 23.46
CA SER A 340 22.40 -6.66 24.42
C SER A 340 21.41 -6.44 25.57
N LEU A 341 20.13 -6.74 25.37
CA LEU A 341 19.11 -6.79 26.43
C LEU A 341 19.41 -7.82 27.54
N SER A 342 20.45 -8.65 27.37
CA SER A 342 20.94 -9.57 28.39
C SER A 342 21.90 -8.97 29.42
N ASN A 343 22.53 -7.83 29.12
CA ASN A 343 23.58 -7.24 29.96
C ASN A 343 23.05 -6.25 31.02
N TYR A 344 21.75 -5.95 31.03
CA TYR A 344 21.12 -5.15 32.08
C TYR A 344 20.56 -6.03 33.20
N ARG A 345 21.46 -6.50 34.06
CA ARG A 345 21.15 -6.91 35.44
C ARG A 345 22.09 -6.17 36.39
N LEU A 346 21.53 -5.70 37.50
CA LEU A 346 22.24 -5.32 38.73
C LEU A 346 23.20 -4.12 38.60
N ILE A 347 22.63 -2.92 38.74
CA ILE A 347 23.19 -1.92 39.66
C ILE A 347 22.15 -1.76 40.76
N ALA A 348 22.59 -1.85 42.02
CA ALA A 348 21.73 -1.72 43.19
C ALA A 348 21.48 -0.25 43.53
N ASP A 349 20.27 0.06 44.01
CA ASP A 349 20.03 0.27 45.44
C ASP A 349 18.64 -0.32 45.80
#